data_AF-A0A956AJB7-F1
#
_entry.id   AF-A0A956AJB7-F1
#
_cell.length_a   1.000
_cell.length_b   1.000
_cell.length_c   1.000
_cell.angle_alpha   90.00
_cell.angle_beta   90.00
_cell.angle_gamma   90.00
#
_symmetry.space_group_name_H-M   'P 1'
#
loop_
_entity.id
_entity.type
_entity.pdbx_description
1 polymer ?
#
loop_
_entity_poly.entity_id
_entity_poly.type
_entity_poly.pdbx_seq_one_letter_code
_entity_poly.pdbx_strand_id
1 'polypeptide(L)' 'MTRDDARRDLDRIPDVRDGLTRVERVVLYVLHETQKELGGRNVPTAMLYGRVVEHVDISVGELQRTLARLTGRGYG' A
#
# COMPACT_ATOMS: atom_id res chain seq x y z
N MET A 1 0.27 25.22 -5.05
CA MET A 1 0.04 24.15 -4.07
C MET A 1 -1.46 23.97 -3.96
N THR A 2 -1.99 23.02 -4.72
CA THR A 2 -3.41 22.69 -4.76
C THR A 2 -3.75 21.82 -3.56
N ARG A 3 -5.01 21.78 -3.12
CA ARG A 3 -5.44 20.92 -2.00
C ARG A 3 -5.12 19.43 -2.23
N ASP A 4 -5.08 19.01 -3.50
CA ASP A 4 -4.72 17.64 -3.89
C ASP A 4 -3.22 17.34 -3.68
N ASP A 5 -2.33 18.30 -3.93
CA ASP A 5 -0.88 18.14 -3.71
C ASP A 5 -0.59 17.88 -2.23
N ALA A 6 -1.21 18.66 -1.34
CA ALA A 6 -1.05 18.53 0.10
C ALA A 6 -1.55 17.18 0.64
N ARG A 7 -2.63 16.62 0.07
CA ARG A 7 -3.11 15.27 0.43
C ARG A 7 -2.11 14.20 0.00
N ARG A 8 -1.53 14.33 -1.19
CA ARG A 8 -0.53 13.40 -1.72
C ARG A 8 0.74 13.38 -0.87
N ASP A 9 1.12 14.52 -0.31
CA ASP A 9 2.27 14.62 0.61
C ASP A 9 1.99 13.96 1.96
N LEU A 10 0.79 14.14 2.53
CA LEU A 10 0.37 13.47 3.77
C LEU A 10 0.34 11.95 3.63
N ASP A 11 -0.02 11.44 2.45
CA ASP A 11 -0.06 10.00 2.17
C ASP A 11 1.32 9.33 2.28
N ARG A 12 2.40 10.13 2.21
CA ARG A 12 3.80 9.68 2.20
C ARG A 12 4.54 9.93 3.51
N ILE A 13 3.93 10.66 4.45
CA ILE A 13 4.51 10.87 5.79
C ILE A 13 4.18 9.65 6.65
N PRO A 14 5.19 8.98 7.24
CA PRO A 14 4.95 7.87 8.15
C PRO A 14 4.21 8.33 9.42
N ASP A 15 3.21 7.56 9.85
CA ASP A 15 2.53 7.77 11.12
C ASP A 15 3.46 7.41 12.28
N VAL A 16 3.47 8.24 13.33
CA VAL A 16 4.34 8.07 14.50
C VAL A 16 4.09 6.80 15.30
N ARG A 17 2.92 6.18 15.13
CA ARG A 17 2.51 4.99 15.90
C ARG A 17 3.08 3.70 15.35
N ASP A 18 3.09 3.58 14.02
CA ASP A 18 3.41 2.33 13.33
C ASP A 18 4.55 2.50 12.30
N GLY A 19 4.99 3.72 12.03
CA GLY A 19 6.00 4.03 11.01
C GLY A 19 5.52 3.73 9.59
N LEU A 20 4.21 3.57 9.38
CA LEU A 20 3.61 3.29 8.08
C LEU A 20 3.10 4.57 7.44
N THR A 21 3.33 4.68 6.14
CA THR A 21 2.65 5.67 5.29
C THR A 21 1.19 5.25 5.08
N ARG A 22 0.36 6.18 4.59
CA ARG A 22 -1.05 5.86 4.27
C ARG A 22 -1.13 4.76 3.21
N VAL A 23 -0.27 4.82 2.20
CA VAL A 23 -0.18 3.81 1.14
C VAL A 23 0.09 2.43 1.71
N GLU A 24 1.05 2.31 2.63
CA GLU A 24 1.39 1.03 3.29
C GLU A 24 0.23 0.47 4.11
N ARG A 25 -0.44 1.34 4.87
CA ARG A 25 -1.60 0.94 5.67
C ARG A 25 -2.73 0.42 4.77
N VAL A 26 -3.00 1.09 3.65
CA VAL A 26 -3.97 0.64 2.65
C VAL A 26 -3.56 -0.71 2.06
N VAL A 27 -2.30 -0.87 1.66
CA VAL A 27 -1.79 -2.14 1.10
C VAL A 27 -1.96 -3.29 2.10
N LEU A 28 -1.61 -3.09 3.37
CA LEU A 28 -1.78 -4.11 4.43
C LEU A 28 -3.25 -4.41 4.70
N TYR A 29 -4.11 -3.39 4.74
CA TYR A 29 -5.55 -3.57 4.91
C TYR A 29 -6.16 -4.40 3.77
N VAL A 30 -5.90 -4.02 2.52
CA VAL A 30 -6.42 -4.72 1.34
C VAL A 30 -5.87 -6.14 1.27
N LEU A 31 -4.59 -6.35 1.57
CA LEU A 31 -3.99 -7.68 1.64
C LEU A 31 -4.73 -8.56 2.65
N HIS A 32 -4.96 -8.05 3.86
CA HIS A 32 -5.65 -8.78 4.92
C HIS A 32 -7.09 -9.17 4.54
N GLU A 33 -7.87 -8.23 4.01
CA GLU A 33 -9.26 -8.52 3.59
C GLU A 33 -9.30 -9.50 2.42
N THR A 34 -8.40 -9.35 1.45
CA THR A 34 -8.32 -10.28 0.31
C THR A 34 -7.92 -11.69 0.75
N GLN A 35 -6.99 -11.82 1.72
CA GLN A 35 -6.64 -13.12 2.27
C GLN A 35 -7.83 -13.79 2.95
N LYS A 36 -8.65 -13.04 3.71
CA LYS A 36 -9.87 -13.56 4.34
C LYS A 36 -10.87 -14.08 3.30
N GLU A 37 -11.10 -13.32 2.23
CA GLU A 37 -11.98 -13.71 1.12
C GLU A 37 -11.50 -14.96 0.39
N LEU A 38 -10.17 -15.14 0.26
CA LEU A 38 -9.57 -16.32 -0.36
C LEU A 38 -9.39 -17.51 0.60
N GLY A 39 -9.95 -17.45 1.81
CA GLY A 39 -9.83 -18.53 2.81
C GLY A 39 -8.39 -18.75 3.29
N GLY A 40 -7.62 -17.68 3.45
CA GLY A 40 -6.23 -17.70 3.92
C GLY A 40 -5.19 -18.04 2.84
N ARG A 41 -5.58 -18.16 1.57
CA ARG A 41 -4.65 -18.41 0.47
C ARG A 41 -3.84 -17.15 0.12
N ASN A 42 -2.75 -17.37 -0.63
CA ASN A 42 -1.95 -16.29 -1.18
C ASN A 42 -2.78 -15.38 -2.09
N VAL A 43 -2.57 -14.08 -1.95
CA VAL A 43 -3.18 -13.06 -2.79
C VAL A 43 -2.25 -12.77 -3.97
N PRO A 44 -2.66 -13.00 -5.23
CA PRO A 44 -1.85 -12.63 -6.39
C PRO A 44 -1.58 -11.12 -6.43
N THR A 45 -0.34 -10.71 -6.72
CA THR A 45 0.05 -9.28 -6.74
C THR A 45 -0.80 -8.43 -7.67
N ALA A 46 -1.22 -8.96 -8.83
CA ALA A 46 -2.11 -8.25 -9.75
C ALA A 46 -3.51 -8.00 -9.15
N MET A 47 -4.03 -8.97 -8.39
CA MET A 47 -5.30 -8.82 -7.68
C MET A 47 -5.16 -7.79 -6.56
N LEU A 48 -4.08 -7.86 -5.78
CA LEU A 48 -3.78 -6.86 -4.76
C LEU A 48 -3.71 -5.46 -5.37
N TYR A 49 -2.98 -5.28 -6.49
CA TYR A 49 -2.89 -4.00 -7.18
C TYR A 49 -4.26 -3.46 -7.59
N GLY A 50 -5.09 -4.29 -8.25
CA GLY A 50 -6.43 -3.88 -8.70
C GLY A 50 -7.30 -3.36 -7.56
N ARG A 51 -7.20 -3.97 -6.37
CA ARG A 51 -7.95 -3.53 -5.19
C ARG A 51 -7.34 -2.32 -4.50
N VAL A 52 -6.01 -2.20 -4.47
CA VAL A 52 -5.34 -1.04 -3.83
C VAL A 52 -5.66 0.26 -4.56
N VAL A 53 -5.71 0.24 -5.90
CA VAL A 53 -6.01 1.44 -6.69
C VAL A 53 -7.43 1.96 -6.51
N GLU A 54 -8.34 1.17 -5.93
CA GLU A 54 -9.68 1.61 -5.53
C GLU A 54 -9.63 2.53 -4.29
N HIS A 55 -8.55 2.50 -3.51
CA HIS A 55 -8.39 3.24 -2.25
C HIS A 55 -7.37 4.39 -2.32
N VAL A 56 -6.35 4.26 -3.17
CA VAL A 56 -5.27 5.24 -3.31
C VAL A 56 -4.71 5.24 -4.73
N ASP A 57 -4.45 6.43 -5.26
CA ASP A 57 -3.77 6.60 -6.53
C ASP A 57 -2.28 6.24 -6.39
N ILE A 58 -1.89 5.09 -6.92
CA ILE A 58 -0.50 4.63 -6.95
C ILE A 58 -0.18 3.95 -8.27
N SER A 59 1.05 4.11 -8.73
CA SER A 59 1.59 3.32 -9.83
C SER A 59 1.93 1.89 -9.41
N VAL A 60 2.00 0.97 -10.37
CA VAL A 60 2.52 -0.39 -10.15
C VAL A 60 3.91 -0.37 -9.51
N GLY A 61 4.79 0.55 -9.95
CA GLY A 61 6.13 0.69 -9.40
C GLY A 61 6.12 1.18 -7.94
N GLU A 62 5.20 2.06 -7.56
CA GLU A 62 5.02 2.45 -6.16
C GLU A 62 4.52 1.28 -5.31
N LEU A 63 3.59 0.47 -5.81
CA LEU A 63 3.17 -0.75 -5.11
C LEU A 63 4.35 -1.72 -4.89
N GLN A 64 5.17 -1.97 -5.92
CA GLN A 64 6.33 -2.86 -5.80
C GLN A 64 7.34 -2.34 -4.76
N ARG A 65 7.65 -1.05 -4.76
CA ARG A 65 8.52 -0.44 -3.73
C ARG A 65 7.92 -0.54 -2.33
N THR A 66 6.61 -0.36 -2.22
CA THR A 66 5.87 -0.51 -0.95
C THR A 66 5.99 -1.93 -0.41
N LEU A 67 5.75 -2.94 -1.25
CA LEU A 67 5.90 -4.35 -0.88
C LEU A 67 7.35 -4.70 -0.52
N ALA A 68 8.33 -4.16 -1.24
CA ALA A 68 9.75 -4.33 -0.92
C ALA A 68 10.10 -3.77 0.46
N ARG A 69 9.63 -2.56 0.80
CA ARG A 69 9.80 -1.96 2.13
C ARG A 69 9.13 -2.80 3.22
N LEU A 70 7.88 -3.22 3.02
CA LEU A 70 7.11 -4.00 4.00
C LEU A 70 7.70 -5.39 4.27
N THR A 71 8.39 -6.00 3.29
CA THR A 71 9.01 -7.33 3.43
C THR A 71 10.46 -7.27 3.90
N GLY A 72 10.99 -6.08 4.22
CA GLY A 72 12.39 -5.90 4.63
C GLY A 72 13.41 -6.14 3.50
N ARG A 73 12.96 -6.31 2.25
CA ARG A 73 13.81 -6.38 1.05
C ARG A 73 14.07 -4.97 0.51
N GLY A 74 14.63 -4.10 1.34
CA GLY A 74 15.11 -2.80 0.87
C GLY A 74 16.08 -2.99 -0.30
N TYR A 75 15.90 -2.23 -1.39
CA TYR A 75 16.92 -2.14 -2.44
C TYR A 75 18.18 -1.57 -1.78
N GLY A 76 19.18 -2.43 -1.58
CA GLY A 76 20.58 -2.01 -1.42
C GLY A 76 21.17 -1.62 -2.76
#